data_AF-A0A653QD95-F1
#
_entry.id   AF-A0A653QD95-F1
#
_cell.length_a   1.000
_cell.length_b   1.000
_cell.length_c   1.000
_cell.angle_alpha   90.00
_cell.angle_beta   90.00
_cell.angle_gamma   90.00
#
_symmetry.space_group_name_H-M   'P 1'
#
loop_
_entity.id
_entity.type
_entity.pdbx_description
1 polymer ?
#
loop_
_entity_poly.entity_id
_entity_poly.type
_entity_poly.pdbx_seq_one_letter_code
_entity_poly.pdbx_strand_id
1 'polypeptide(L)' 'MKGSTDRMLTRIKSIYLFINERESVTTSELVEEFGITSRTVQRDLNVLEYNNLVESPSRGTWTSSKRSLKTAN' A
#
# COMPACT_ATOMS: atom_id res chain seq x y z
N MET A 1 -19.62 -16.81 -5.97
CA MET A 1 -19.16 -16.18 -4.70
C MET A 1 -17.63 -16.05 -4.56
N LYS A 2 -16.80 -16.25 -5.60
CA LYS A 2 -15.33 -16.02 -5.51
C LYS A 2 -14.85 -14.63 -5.94
N GLY A 3 -15.62 -13.89 -6.73
CA GLY A 3 -15.11 -12.69 -7.42
C GLY A 3 -14.84 -11.46 -6.54
N SER A 4 -15.37 -11.35 -5.33
CA SER A 4 -15.12 -10.19 -4.45
C SER A 4 -13.76 -10.27 -3.76
N THR A 5 -13.38 -11.46 -3.27
CA THR A 5 -12.08 -11.69 -2.62
C THR A 5 -10.93 -11.57 -3.61
N ASP A 6 -11.06 -12.16 -4.80
CA ASP A 6 -10.03 -12.09 -5.83
C ASP A 6 -9.76 -10.63 -6.26
N ARG A 7 -10.81 -9.83 -6.47
CA ARG A 7 -10.68 -8.41 -6.79
C ARG A 7 -9.98 -7.61 -5.68
N MET A 8 -10.26 -7.92 -4.42
CA MET A 8 -9.60 -7.30 -3.28
C MET A 8 -8.10 -7.66 -3.24
N LEU A 9 -7.76 -8.94 -3.41
CA LEU A 9 -6.36 -9.40 -3.41
C LEU A 9 -5.57 -8.82 -4.59
N THR A 10 -6.17 -8.75 -5.78
CA THR A 10 -5.56 -8.08 -6.94
C THR A 10 -5.28 -6.62 -6.63
N ARG A 11 -6.24 -5.91 -6.04
CA ARG A 11 -6.06 -4.49 -5.68
C ARG A 11 -4.96 -4.28 -4.64
N ILE A 12 -4.94 -5.08 -3.57
CA ILE A 12 -3.88 -5.03 -2.54
C ILE A 12 -2.50 -5.25 -3.18
N LYS A 13 -2.38 -6.23 -4.08
CA LYS A 13 -1.14 -6.50 -4.81
C LYS A 13 -0.72 -5.32 -5.70
N SER A 14 -1.67 -4.72 -6.43
CA SER A 14 -1.38 -3.56 -7.27
C SER A 14 -0.94 -2.34 -6.45
N ILE A 15 -1.58 -2.08 -5.31
CA ILE A 15 -1.15 -1.01 -4.38
C ILE A 15 0.29 -1.26 -3.91
N TYR A 16 0.63 -2.48 -3.50
CA TYR A 16 2.00 -2.80 -3.09
C TYR A 16 3.02 -2.57 -4.22
N LEU A 17 2.72 -3.00 -5.45
CA LEU A 17 3.61 -2.80 -6.59
C LEU A 17 3.81 -1.31 -6.88
N PHE A 18 2.72 -0.52 -6.86
CA PHE A 18 2.78 0.93 -7.06
C PHE A 18 3.66 1.63 -6.02
N ILE A 19 3.54 1.26 -4.75
CA ILE A 19 4.40 1.77 -3.67
C ILE A 19 5.85 1.32 -3.90
N ASN A 20 6.07 0.06 -4.26
CA ASN A 20 7.41 -0.50 -4.41
C ASN A 20 8.17 0.08 -5.60
N GLU A 21 7.49 0.55 -6.65
CA GLU A 21 8.11 1.23 -7.79
C GLU A 21 8.51 2.69 -7.46
N ARG A 22 7.91 3.28 -6.43
CA ARG A 22 8.17 4.66 -5.97
C ARG A 22 9.02 4.67 -4.70
N GLU A 23 9.56 5.82 -4.33
CA GLU A 23 10.30 5.98 -3.07
C GLU A 23 9.35 6.09 -1.87
N SER A 24 8.34 6.92 -1.99
CA SER A 24 7.23 7.05 -1.04
C SER A 24 5.98 7.53 -1.78
N VAL A 25 4.82 7.25 -1.21
CA VAL A 25 3.53 7.74 -1.71
C VAL A 25 2.65 8.19 -0.56
N THR A 26 1.63 8.98 -0.85
CA THR A 26 0.61 9.42 0.09
C THR A 26 -0.67 8.62 -0.06
N THR A 27 -1.51 8.59 0.98
CA THR A 27 -2.85 8.02 0.89
C THR A 27 -3.71 8.70 -0.19
N SER A 28 -3.51 10.00 -0.43
CA SER A 28 -4.23 10.75 -1.48
C SER A 28 -3.85 10.30 -2.89
N GLU A 29 -2.56 10.10 -3.16
CA GLU A 29 -2.10 9.57 -4.46
C GLU A 29 -2.66 8.17 -4.73
N LEU A 30 -2.75 7.32 -3.70
CA LEU A 30 -3.37 6.00 -3.82
C LEU A 30 -4.88 6.06 -4.06
N VAL A 31 -5.57 7.06 -3.50
CA VAL A 31 -7.00 7.28 -3.77
C VAL A 31 -7.21 7.71 -5.22
N GLU A 32 -6.37 8.61 -5.71
CA GLU A 32 -6.42 9.13 -7.08
C GLU A 32 -6.09 8.04 -8.10
N GLU A 33 -4.97 7.34 -7.93
CA GLU A 33 -4.51 6.28 -8.84
C GLU A 33 -5.54 5.14 -8.95
N PHE A 34 -6.07 4.67 -7.82
CA PHE A 34 -6.89 3.47 -7.79
C PHE A 34 -8.40 3.76 -7.85
N GLY A 35 -8.82 5.03 -7.83
CA GLY A 35 -10.22 5.44 -7.92
C GLY A 35 -11.09 4.87 -6.79
N ILE A 36 -10.52 4.67 -5.60
CA ILE A 36 -11.21 4.09 -4.43
C ILE A 36 -11.13 5.00 -3.21
N THR A 37 -12.08 4.86 -2.29
CA THR A 37 -12.13 5.69 -1.08
C THR A 37 -10.88 5.53 -0.21
N SER A 38 -10.51 6.59 0.52
CA SER A 38 -9.41 6.55 1.50
C SER A 38 -9.59 5.45 2.54
N ARG A 39 -10.84 5.12 2.92
CA ARG A 39 -11.14 4.02 3.84
C ARG A 39 -10.78 2.65 3.25
N THR A 40 -11.00 2.45 1.95
CA THR A 40 -10.61 1.23 1.25
C THR A 40 -9.09 1.14 1.14
N VAL A 41 -8.43 2.23 0.72
CA VAL A 41 -6.96 2.32 0.64
C VAL A 41 -6.33 2.00 2.00
N GLN A 42 -6.82 2.61 3.09
CA GLN A 42 -6.27 2.37 4.42
C GLN A 42 -6.44 0.91 4.87
N ARG A 43 -7.56 0.26 4.54
CA ARG A 43 -7.74 -1.18 4.86
C ARG A 43 -6.74 -2.05 4.12
N ASP A 44 -6.49 -1.76 2.85
CA ASP A 44 -5.51 -2.51 2.05
C ASP A 44 -4.09 -2.28 2.57
N LEU A 45 -3.76 -1.02 2.92
CA LEU A 45 -2.48 -0.67 3.54
C LEU A 45 -2.29 -1.37 4.88
N ASN A 46 -3.32 -1.46 5.72
CA ASN A 46 -3.25 -2.19 6.98
C ASN A 46 -2.95 -3.69 6.76
N VAL A 47 -3.48 -4.30 5.69
CA VAL A 47 -3.13 -5.69 5.34
C VAL A 47 -1.66 -5.78 4.95
N LEU A 48 -1.16 -4.86 4.13
CA LEU A 48 0.25 -4.86 3.71
C LEU A 48 1.20 -4.60 4.90
N GLU A 49 0.86 -3.65 5.77
CA GLU A 49 1.61 -3.29 6.97
C GLU A 49 1.67 -4.45 7.97
N TYR A 50 0.53 -5.10 8.23
CA TYR A 50 0.49 -6.30 9.09
C TYR A 50 1.40 -7.42 8.58
N ASN A 51 1.64 -7.49 7.27
CA ASN A 51 2.54 -8.45 6.63
C ASN A 51 3.97 -7.93 6.42
N ASN A 52 4.34 -6.77 6.98
CA ASN A 52 5.64 -6.13 6.85
C ASN A 52 6.06 -5.87 5.39
N LEU A 53 5.10 -5.57 4.52
CA LEU A 53 5.36 -5.26 3.11
C LEU A 53 5.50 -3.75 2.86
N VAL A 54 4.82 -2.94 3.67
CA VAL A 54 4.88 -1.48 3.65
C VAL A 54 4.96 -0.95 5.09
N GLU A 55 5.41 0.28 5.23
CA GLU A 55 5.45 1.00 6.50
C GLU A 55 5.10 2.48 6.27
N SER A 56 4.69 3.17 7.35
CA SER A 56 4.32 4.58 7.33
C SER A 56 5.41 5.45 7.98
N PRO A 57 6.39 6.00 7.22
CA PRO A 57 7.47 6.82 7.78
C PRO A 57 6.97 8.14 8.40
N SER A 58 5.85 8.65 7.90
CA SER A 58 5.13 9.78 8.49
C SER A 58 3.63 9.63 8.22
N ARG A 59 2.78 10.33 8.99
CA ARG A 59 1.32 10.16 8.92
C ARG A 59 0.80 10.34 7.48
N GLY A 60 0.20 9.27 6.94
CA GLY A 60 -0.41 9.29 5.61
C GLY A 60 0.57 9.12 4.44
N THR A 61 1.85 8.87 4.74
CA THR A 61 2.88 8.50 3.77
C THR A 61 3.24 7.03 3.93
N TRP A 62 3.60 6.36 2.84
CA TRP A 62 3.85 4.93 2.80
C TRP A 62 5.05 4.62 1.91
N THR A 63 5.91 3.70 2.37
CA THR A 63 7.05 3.18 1.60
C THR A 63 7.12 1.66 1.72
N SER A 64 7.87 0.99 0.84
CA SER A 64 8.06 -0.45 0.93
C SER A 64 9.10 -0.79 1.99
N SER A 65 8.78 -1.75 2.87
CA SER A 65 9.68 -2.15 3.97
C SER A 65 11.02 -2.70 3.47
N LYS A 66 11.07 -3.22 2.23
CA LYS A 66 12.31 -3.66 1.58
C LYS A 66 13.32 -2.53 1.33
N ARG A 67 12.85 -1.30 1.13
CA ARG A 67 13.73 -0.14 0.91
C ARG A 67 14.18 0.49 2.23
N SER A 68 13.31 0.47 3.26
CA SER A 68 13.64 0.95 4.61
C SER A 68 14.87 0.27 5.21
N LEU A 69 15.00 -1.05 5.02
CA LEU A 69 16.16 -1.83 5.45
C LEU A 69 17.49 -1.38 4.84
N LYS A 70 17.50 -0.59 3.75
CA LYS A 70 18.73 -0.05 3.15
C LYS A 70 19.23 1.23 3.82
N THR A 71 18.41 1.88 4.65
CA THR A 71 18.76 3.14 5.33
C THR A 71 19.25 2.90 6.76
N ALA A 72 19.14 1.66 7.26
CA ALA A 72 19.66 1.23 8.56
C ALA A 72 20.93 0.37 8.37
N ASN A 73 22.01 0.98 7.86
CA ASN A 73 23.39 0.49 7.98
C ASN A 73 24.39 1.61 7.65
#